data_AF-A0A7S0TJC4-F1
#
_entry.id   AF-A0A7S0TJC4-F1
#
_cell.length_a   1.000
_cell.length_b   1.000
_cell.length_c   1.000
_cell.angle_alpha   90.00
_cell.angle_beta   90.00
_cell.angle_gamma   90.00
#
_symmetry.space_group_name_H-M   'P 1'
#
loop_
_entity.id
_entity.type
_entity.pdbx_description
1 polymer ?
#
loop_
_entity_poly.entity_id
_entity_poly.type
_entity_poly.pdbx_seq_one_letter_code
_entity_poly.pdbx_strand_id
1 'polypeptide(L)'
;VGGGGGGGGGSPDHIKSVFWDTYWTSAVVAAAQQCPYICDDLIDYSHEAQGIYGVALCIDGAWQLVNVDSHMPCFKRTGAGAASQWQQLFGSPHDHMEVWASVVFKAHVKASG
;
A
#
# COMPACT_ATOMS: atom_id res chain seq x y z
N VAL A 1 10.43 -38.99 -34.43
CA VAL A 1 10.57 -37.52 -34.28
C VAL A 1 9.17 -36.97 -34.02
N GLY A 2 8.80 -36.86 -32.75
CA GLY A 2 7.51 -36.35 -32.31
C GLY A 2 7.75 -35.12 -31.45
N GLY A 3 7.24 -33.98 -31.91
CA GLY A 3 7.31 -32.72 -31.18
C GLY A 3 6.42 -32.72 -29.94
N GLY A 4 6.77 -31.87 -28.99
CA GLY A 4 6.00 -31.64 -27.77
C GLY A 4 6.62 -30.48 -27.00
N GLY A 5 6.31 -29.25 -27.44
CA GLY A 5 6.56 -28.05 -26.64
C GLY A 5 5.71 -28.13 -25.37
N GLY A 6 6.35 -28.44 -24.25
CA GLY A 6 5.74 -28.45 -22.92
C GLY A 6 5.74 -27.04 -22.35
N GLY A 7 4.53 -26.51 -22.13
CA GLY A 7 4.26 -25.13 -21.77
C GLY A 7 5.01 -24.64 -20.53
N GLY A 8 5.47 -23.38 -20.62
CA GLY A 8 5.92 -22.62 -19.48
C GLY A 8 4.80 -22.56 -18.45
N GLY A 9 5.02 -23.23 -17.32
CA GLY A 9 4.23 -23.02 -16.11
C GLY A 9 4.36 -21.57 -15.72
N GLY A 10 3.31 -20.78 -15.96
CA GLY A 10 3.24 -19.41 -15.49
C GLY A 10 3.31 -19.41 -13.97
N SER A 11 4.42 -18.91 -13.43
CA SER A 11 4.56 -18.65 -12.00
C SER A 11 3.34 -17.85 -11.51
N PRO A 12 2.71 -18.19 -10.38
CA PRO A 12 1.57 -17.47 -9.82
C PRO A 12 1.92 -16.07 -9.28
N ASP A 13 3.13 -15.58 -9.56
CA ASP A 13 3.61 -14.23 -9.20
C ASP A 13 2.98 -13.12 -10.07
N HIS A 14 2.07 -13.51 -10.97
CA HIS A 14 1.31 -12.61 -11.86
C HIS A 14 0.06 -11.99 -11.24
N ILE A 15 -0.10 -11.97 -9.90
CA ILE A 15 -0.80 -10.83 -9.29
C ILE A 15 0.17 -9.65 -9.38
N LYS A 16 0.32 -9.14 -10.60
CA LYS A 16 0.93 -7.85 -10.86
C LYS A 16 0.31 -6.88 -9.86
N SER A 17 1.14 -6.13 -9.17
CA SER A 17 0.82 -5.08 -8.19
C SER A 17 0.04 -3.89 -8.80
N VAL A 18 -1.00 -4.17 -9.60
CA VAL A 18 -1.67 -3.30 -10.58
C VAL A 18 -2.57 -2.23 -9.94
N PHE A 19 -2.39 -1.94 -8.66
CA PHE A 19 -3.14 -0.87 -8.01
C PHE A 19 -2.27 0.17 -7.32
N TRP A 20 -0.95 0.06 -7.43
CA TRP A 20 -0.10 1.19 -7.05
C TRP A 20 -0.03 2.17 -8.21
N ASP A 21 -0.50 3.38 -7.99
CA ASP A 21 -0.10 4.50 -8.82
C ASP A 21 1.43 4.67 -8.68
N THR A 22 2.16 4.43 -9.77
CA THR A 22 3.61 4.57 -9.83
C THR A 22 4.04 6.00 -9.49
N TYR A 23 3.22 7.01 -9.81
CA TYR A 23 3.49 8.40 -9.46
C TYR A 23 3.39 8.61 -7.95
N TRP A 24 2.35 8.08 -7.31
CA TRP A 24 2.21 8.13 -5.86
C TRP A 24 3.40 7.45 -5.16
N THR A 25 3.75 6.23 -5.60
CA THR A 25 4.81 5.45 -4.95
C THR A 25 6.17 6.13 -5.07
N SER A 26 6.46 6.69 -6.25
CA SER A 26 7.72 7.43 -6.45
C SER A 26 7.77 8.72 -5.63
N ALA A 27 6.67 9.45 -5.49
CA ALA A 27 6.60 10.63 -4.63
C ALA A 27 6.86 10.29 -3.15
N VAL A 28 6.25 9.22 -2.63
CA VAL A 28 6.44 8.77 -1.25
C VAL A 28 7.88 8.31 -1.00
N VAL A 29 8.46 7.53 -1.92
CA VAL A 29 9.86 7.10 -1.81
C VAL A 29 10.82 8.30 -1.84
N ALA A 30 10.61 9.26 -2.75
CA ALA A 30 11.43 10.46 -2.81
C ALA A 30 11.35 11.28 -1.52
N ALA A 31 10.14 11.40 -0.94
CA ALA A 31 9.93 12.12 0.31
C ALA A 31 10.59 11.39 1.49
N ALA A 32 10.44 10.07 1.60
CA ALA A 32 11.08 9.26 2.64
C ALA A 32 12.62 9.27 2.56
N GLN A 33 13.20 9.38 1.35
CA GLN A 33 14.65 9.52 1.18
C GLN A 33 15.18 10.87 1.68
N GLN A 34 14.40 11.94 1.55
CA GLN A 34 14.79 13.28 1.99
C GLN A 34 14.49 13.52 3.47
N CYS A 35 13.38 12.95 3.97
CA CYS A 35 12.97 13.02 5.37
C CYS A 35 12.60 11.60 5.85
N PRO A 36 13.54 10.88 6.48
CA PRO A 36 13.30 9.52 6.97
C PRO A 36 12.17 9.39 8.00
N TYR A 37 11.83 10.49 8.68
CA TYR A 37 10.78 10.54 9.71
C TYR A 37 9.50 11.20 9.21
N ILE A 38 9.31 11.30 7.88
CA ILE A 38 8.14 11.97 7.30
C ILE A 38 6.81 11.37 7.78
N CYS A 39 6.79 10.08 8.13
CA CYS A 39 5.60 9.42 8.66
C CYS A 39 5.12 10.04 10.00
N ASP A 40 6.02 10.51 10.85
CA ASP A 40 5.69 11.10 12.15
C ASP A 40 5.05 12.49 12.00
N ASP A 41 5.46 13.24 10.97
CA ASP A 41 4.89 14.56 10.67
C ASP A 41 3.59 14.46 9.87
N LEU A 42 3.45 13.41 9.07
CA LEU A 42 2.37 13.28 8.09
C LEU A 42 1.16 12.52 8.65
N ILE A 43 1.35 11.69 9.68
CA ILE A 43 0.28 10.92 10.31
C ILE A 43 0.05 11.37 11.76
N ASP A 44 -1.20 11.71 12.05
CA ASP A 44 -1.70 11.91 13.40
C ASP A 44 -2.22 10.58 13.98
N TYR A 45 -1.52 10.08 14.99
CA TYR A 45 -1.83 8.85 15.71
C TYR A 45 -2.71 9.06 16.96
N SER A 46 -3.21 10.29 17.21
CA SER A 46 -3.99 10.62 18.41
C SER A 46 -5.22 9.73 18.65
N HIS A 47 -5.75 9.14 17.57
CA HIS A 47 -6.92 8.25 17.60
C HIS A 47 -6.64 6.81 17.13
N GLU A 48 -5.37 6.38 17.15
CA GLU A 48 -4.98 5.04 16.70
C GLU A 48 -5.68 3.94 17.50
N ALA A 49 -5.88 4.13 18.81
CA ALA A 49 -6.58 3.16 19.66
C ALA A 49 -8.05 2.92 19.22
N GLN A 50 -8.66 3.88 18.52
CA GLN A 50 -9.98 3.75 17.91
C GLN A 50 -9.92 3.24 16.47
N GLY A 51 -8.72 2.93 15.96
CA GLY A 51 -8.48 2.54 14.58
C GLY A 51 -8.66 3.68 13.60
N ILE A 52 -8.37 4.92 14.00
CA ILE A 52 -8.48 6.12 13.16
C ILE A 52 -7.09 6.75 13.04
N TYR A 53 -6.70 7.05 11.82
CA TYR A 53 -5.48 7.77 11.49
C TYR A 53 -5.82 9.08 10.79
N GLY A 54 -5.27 10.19 11.27
CA GLY A 54 -5.32 11.47 10.56
C GLY A 54 -4.13 11.59 9.62
N VAL A 55 -4.32 12.07 8.39
CA VAL A 55 -3.22 12.29 7.44
C VAL A 55 -3.21 13.73 6.97
N ALA A 56 -2.08 14.42 7.15
CA ALA A 56 -1.90 15.79 6.68
C ALA A 56 -1.59 15.79 5.17
N LEU A 57 -2.51 16.30 4.37
CA LEU A 57 -2.35 16.43 2.91
C LEU A 57 -2.43 17.90 2.49
N CYS A 58 -1.56 18.32 1.59
CA CYS A 58 -1.67 19.63 0.94
C CYS A 58 -2.61 19.51 -0.27
N ILE A 59 -3.80 20.07 -0.16
CA ILE A 59 -4.86 20.03 -1.17
C ILE A 59 -5.22 21.47 -1.52
N ASP A 60 -5.14 21.80 -2.82
CA ASP A 60 -5.40 23.15 -3.35
C ASP A 60 -4.60 24.27 -2.64
N GLY A 61 -3.35 23.96 -2.28
CA GLY A 61 -2.44 24.90 -1.61
C GLY A 61 -2.70 25.09 -0.12
N ALA A 62 -3.62 24.33 0.48
CA ALA A 62 -3.90 24.35 1.91
C ALA A 62 -3.66 22.98 2.54
N TRP A 63 -3.08 22.96 3.74
CA TRP A 63 -2.95 21.74 4.54
C TRP A 63 -4.30 21.36 5.15
N GLN A 64 -4.70 20.11 4.93
CA GLN A 64 -5.94 19.54 5.43
C GLN A 64 -5.66 18.21 6.13
N LEU A 65 -6.32 17.97 7.26
CA LEU A 65 -6.25 16.69 7.96
C LEU A 65 -7.37 15.77 7.44
N VAL A 66 -6.97 14.66 6.82
CA VAL A 66 -7.90 13.67 6.27
C VAL A 66 -7.90 12.43 7.16
N ASN A 67 -9.02 12.16 7.81
CA ASN A 67 -9.17 10.99 8.69
C ASN A 67 -9.54 9.74 7.89
N VAL A 68 -8.87 8.62 8.15
CA VAL A 68 -9.17 7.29 7.60
C VAL A 68 -9.19 6.24 8.70
N ASP A 69 -9.99 5.20 8.52
CA ASP A 69 -10.01 4.07 9.45
C ASP A 69 -8.89 3.05 9.13
N SER A 70 -8.67 2.09 10.03
CA SER A 70 -7.63 1.05 9.94
C SER A 70 -7.95 -0.14 9.03
N HIS A 71 -9.13 -0.19 8.39
CA HIS A 71 -9.45 -1.28 7.45
C HIS A 71 -8.73 -1.08 6.12
N MET A 72 -7.78 -1.96 5.83
CA MET A 72 -7.06 -1.97 4.56
C MET A 72 -7.67 -2.99 3.61
N PRO A 73 -7.78 -2.67 2.31
CA PRO A 73 -8.08 -3.66 1.29
C PRO A 73 -7.01 -4.75 1.29
N CYS A 74 -7.43 -6.01 1.37
CA CYS A 74 -6.55 -7.18 1.43
C CYS A 74 -6.97 -8.21 0.38
N PHE A 75 -6.02 -8.98 -0.12
CA PHE A 75 -6.28 -10.15 -0.94
C PHE A 75 -5.68 -11.39 -0.29
N LYS A 76 -6.28 -12.54 -0.57
CA LYS A 76 -5.79 -13.83 -0.08
C LYS A 76 -4.92 -14.46 -1.18
N ARG A 77 -3.62 -14.61 -0.94
CA ARG A 77 -2.74 -15.29 -1.90
C ARG A 77 -3.05 -16.78 -1.89
N THR A 78 -3.50 -17.31 -3.02
CA THR A 78 -3.77 -18.74 -3.22
C THR A 78 -2.80 -19.29 -4.26
N GLY A 79 -1.85 -20.12 -3.84
CA GLY A 79 -0.90 -20.81 -4.72
C GLY A 79 -0.58 -22.20 -4.20
N ALA A 80 -0.31 -23.15 -5.11
CA ALA A 80 0.03 -24.52 -4.75
C ALA A 80 1.33 -24.55 -3.92
N GLY A 81 1.20 -24.79 -2.61
CA GLY A 81 2.31 -24.89 -1.66
C GLY A 81 2.55 -23.67 -0.77
N ALA A 82 1.86 -22.54 -0.98
CA ALA A 82 1.92 -21.41 -0.06
C ALA A 82 0.81 -21.54 1.00
N ALA A 83 1.19 -21.45 2.28
CA ALA A 83 0.20 -21.26 3.35
C ALA A 83 -0.66 -20.05 2.98
N SER A 84 -1.98 -20.21 2.99
CA SER A 84 -2.87 -19.15 2.57
C SER A 84 -2.77 -17.95 3.51
N GLN A 85 -2.14 -16.87 3.04
CA GLN A 85 -1.87 -15.66 3.80
C GLN A 85 -2.66 -14.49 3.21
N TRP A 86 -3.25 -13.69 4.10
CA TRP A 86 -3.80 -12.38 3.74
C TRP A 86 -2.65 -11.41 3.54
N GLN A 87 -2.66 -10.70 2.42
CA GLN A 87 -1.70 -9.65 2.11
C GLN A 87 -2.48 -8.36 1.87
N GLN A 88 -1.96 -7.24 2.36
CA GLN A 88 -2.51 -5.93 2.04
C GLN A 88 -2.35 -5.70 0.53
N LEU A 89 -3.38 -5.12 -0.09
CA LEU A 89 -3.33 -4.70 -1.49
C LEU A 89 -2.32 -3.55 -1.66
N PHE A 90 -2.27 -2.69 -0.65
CA PHE A 90 -1.33 -1.60 -0.49
C PHE A 90 -0.50 -1.91 0.76
N GLY A 91 0.69 -2.48 0.61
CA GLY A 91 1.66 -2.67 1.68
C GLY A 91 2.99 -3.20 1.15
N SER A 92 4.06 -3.00 1.91
CA SER A 92 5.35 -3.61 1.58
C SER A 92 5.25 -5.13 1.72
N PRO A 93 5.73 -5.92 0.74
CA PRO A 93 5.84 -7.36 0.90
C PRO A 93 6.97 -7.75 1.86
N HIS A 94 7.86 -6.81 2.20
CA HIS A 94 9.05 -7.05 3.02
C HIS A 94 8.86 -6.70 4.49
N ASP A 95 7.99 -5.75 4.80
CA ASP A 95 7.64 -5.38 6.16
C ASP A 95 6.12 -5.24 6.29
N HIS A 96 5.50 -6.23 6.93
CA HIS A 96 4.06 -6.27 7.17
C HIS A 96 3.63 -5.37 8.33
N MET A 97 4.58 -4.78 9.06
CA MET A 97 4.31 -3.89 10.19
C MET A 97 4.33 -2.41 9.79
N GLU A 98 4.93 -2.08 8.64
CA GLU A 98 5.04 -0.71 8.16
C GLU A 98 3.82 -0.33 7.28
N VAL A 99 2.74 0.11 7.93
CA VAL A 99 1.44 0.40 7.28
C VAL A 99 1.22 1.86 6.92
N TRP A 100 2.12 2.76 7.33
CA TRP A 100 1.94 4.22 7.19
C TRP A 100 1.70 4.61 5.72
N ALA A 101 2.47 4.04 4.79
CA ALA A 101 2.34 4.32 3.37
C ALA A 101 0.94 3.98 2.85
N SER A 102 0.38 2.86 3.30
CA SER A 102 -0.98 2.41 2.96
C SER A 102 -2.06 3.32 3.54
N VAL A 103 -1.88 3.80 4.77
CA VAL A 103 -2.75 4.80 5.41
C VAL A 103 -2.76 6.10 4.62
N VAL A 104 -1.59 6.58 4.21
CA VAL A 104 -1.44 7.81 3.41
C VAL A 104 -2.09 7.66 2.04
N PHE A 105 -1.89 6.51 1.38
CA PHE A 105 -2.54 6.24 0.10
C PHE A 105 -4.07 6.24 0.25
N LYS A 106 -4.60 5.58 1.30
CA LYS A 106 -6.03 5.56 1.58
C LYS A 106 -6.60 6.97 1.79
N ALA A 107 -5.86 7.84 2.50
CA ALA A 107 -6.26 9.24 2.68
C ALA A 107 -6.21 10.03 1.36
N HIS A 108 -5.20 9.82 0.53
CA HIS A 108 -5.09 10.45 -0.79
C HIS A 108 -6.27 10.07 -1.71
N VAL A 109 -6.63 8.78 -1.77
CA VAL A 109 -7.78 8.31 -2.54
C VAL A 109 -9.08 8.91 -1.98
N LYS A 110 -9.27 8.91 -0.65
CA LYS A 110 -10.43 9.53 0.00
C LYS A 110 -10.56 11.02 -0.32
N ALA A 111 -9.44 11.74 -0.38
CA ALA A 111 -9.42 13.16 -0.72
C ALA A 111 -9.72 13.45 -2.20
N SER A 112 -9.46 12.47 -3.08
CA SER A 112 -9.58 12.64 -4.54
C SER A 112 -10.96 12.33 -5.12
N GLY A 113 -11.89 11.77 -4.32
CA GLY A 113 -13.28 11.48 -4.72
C GLY A 113 -13.53 10.02 -5.06
#